data_AF-A0A6Y5K257-F1
#
_entry.id   AF-A0A6Y5K257-F1
#
_cell.length_a   1.000
_cell.length_b   1.000
_cell.length_c   1.000
_cell.angle_alpha   90.00
_cell.angle_beta   90.00
_cell.angle_gamma   90.00
#
_symmetry.space_group_name_H-M   'P 1'
#
loop_
_entity.id
_entity.type
_entity.pdbx_description
1 polymer ?
#
loop_
_entity_poly.entity_id
_entity_poly.type
_entity_poly.pdbx_seq_one_letter_code
_entity_poly.pdbx_strand_id
1 'polypeptide(L)'
;MSELAIIEIAPDMAPSIYVENGLEKFLEQIRESVKEVPDLSTAKGRARIASLAAQVSRSKTAVEKPGRDYLRHLKEAVKPAEAELRRFVSACDEMRDEVRRPLTEWEAEQERIKAEEAMNALHAKALEMNEEFDRQRAAQIEADHEMALLMNDAFDREEKAKAEELERQRIAHEEELKRQAAEQAKREAEEKAAAELAAAKKREADAIAAKAQDELLAKQAQERAEQEAKDAAAKAEAEKKAAIEAEQRKAQEEADRIKREAEAKEAARLAEEKRIADEAAARAADIEHRRAINAAAVQALIDQGIPDDWAKACIVAIARGKVPSTTINY
;
A
#
# COMPACT_ATOMS: atom_id res chain seq x y z
N MET A 1 -22.80 -13.81 157.31
CA MET A 1 -22.56 -14.79 156.24
C MET A 1 -23.90 -15.40 155.90
N SER A 2 -24.67 -14.72 155.06
CA SER A 2 -25.99 -15.20 154.60
C SER A 2 -25.75 -15.97 153.31
N GLU A 3 -25.80 -17.31 153.38
CA GLU A 3 -25.93 -18.15 152.19
C GLU A 3 -27.30 -17.86 151.57
N LEU A 4 -27.33 -17.05 150.52
CA LEU A 4 -28.51 -16.86 149.70
C LEU A 4 -28.48 -17.91 148.58
N ALA A 5 -29.54 -18.70 148.56
CA ALA A 5 -29.76 -19.84 147.68
C ALA A 5 -29.37 -19.55 146.23
N ILE A 6 -28.67 -20.51 145.62
CA ILE A 6 -28.52 -20.59 144.17
C ILE A 6 -29.93 -20.58 143.59
N ILE A 7 -30.22 -19.60 142.72
CA ILE A 7 -31.51 -19.48 142.03
C ILE A 7 -31.64 -20.70 141.10
N GLU A 8 -32.24 -21.78 141.58
CA GLU A 8 -32.59 -22.94 140.76
C GLU A 8 -34.00 -22.70 140.20
N ILE A 9 -34.07 -22.38 138.90
CA ILE A 9 -35.35 -22.32 138.19
C ILE A 9 -35.71 -23.74 137.77
N ALA A 10 -36.72 -24.31 138.42
CA ALA A 10 -37.28 -25.59 138.04
C ALA A 10 -38.01 -25.48 136.67
N PRO A 11 -37.97 -26.53 135.82
CA PRO A 11 -38.54 -26.48 134.46
C PRO A 11 -40.05 -26.22 134.37
N ASP A 12 -40.80 -26.54 135.42
CA ASP A 12 -42.24 -26.34 135.58
C ASP A 12 -42.62 -24.86 135.84
N MET A 13 -41.69 -24.08 136.40
CA MET A 13 -41.85 -22.64 136.62
C MET A 13 -41.48 -21.81 135.38
N ALA A 14 -40.90 -22.42 134.35
CA ALA A 14 -40.48 -21.73 133.14
C ALA A 14 -41.61 -20.96 132.41
N PRO A 15 -42.83 -21.51 132.24
CA PRO A 15 -43.92 -20.80 131.55
C PRO A 15 -44.42 -19.55 132.27
N SER A 16 -44.28 -19.46 133.59
CA SER A 16 -44.73 -18.31 134.39
C SER A 16 -43.63 -17.27 134.62
N ILE A 17 -42.37 -17.67 134.50
CA ILE A 17 -41.19 -16.81 134.72
C ILE A 17 -40.70 -16.17 133.40
N TYR A 18 -40.67 -16.94 132.29
CA TYR A 18 -40.23 -16.44 130.99
C TYR A 18 -41.37 -15.78 130.21
N VAL A 19 -42.00 -14.80 130.86
CA VAL A 19 -43.02 -13.91 130.29
C VAL A 19 -42.53 -12.47 130.35
N GLU A 20 -43.24 -11.56 129.70
CA GLU A 20 -42.91 -10.14 129.74
C GLU A 20 -42.82 -9.64 131.20
N ASN A 21 -41.66 -9.09 131.57
CA ASN A 21 -41.32 -8.62 132.94
C ASN A 21 -41.29 -9.69 134.05
N GLY A 22 -41.42 -10.99 133.74
CA GLY A 22 -41.40 -12.08 134.74
C GLY A 22 -40.05 -12.27 135.44
N LEU A 23 -38.96 -11.79 134.84
CA LEU A 23 -37.60 -11.89 135.37
C LEU A 23 -37.18 -10.74 136.29
N GLU A 24 -37.99 -9.68 136.41
CA GLU A 24 -37.60 -8.45 137.12
C GLU A 24 -37.31 -8.72 138.61
N LYS A 25 -38.10 -9.60 139.25
CA LYS A 25 -37.89 -9.99 140.66
C LYS A 25 -36.52 -10.63 140.90
N PHE A 26 -36.04 -11.44 139.96
CA PHE A 26 -34.71 -12.06 140.05
C PHE A 26 -33.61 -11.02 139.84
N LEU A 27 -33.83 -10.02 138.97
CA LEU A 27 -32.89 -8.91 138.76
C LEU A 27 -32.80 -8.01 140.00
N GLU A 28 -33.92 -7.69 140.65
CA GLU A 28 -33.97 -6.94 141.91
C GLU A 28 -33.22 -7.67 143.03
N GLN A 29 -33.43 -8.98 143.15
CA GLN A 29 -32.73 -9.81 144.13
C GLN A 29 -31.21 -9.84 143.90
N ILE A 30 -30.77 -9.92 142.64
CA ILE A 30 -29.35 -9.86 142.29
C ILE A 30 -28.78 -8.47 142.61
N ARG A 31 -29.50 -7.38 142.28
CA ARG A 31 -29.09 -6.00 142.57
C ARG A 31 -28.90 -5.78 144.07
N GLU A 32 -29.84 -6.22 144.91
CA GLU A 32 -29.71 -6.06 146.37
C GLU A 32 -28.52 -6.87 146.92
N SER A 33 -28.23 -8.05 146.36
CA SER A 33 -27.10 -8.88 146.79
C SER A 33 -25.70 -8.32 146.47
N VAL A 34 -25.61 -7.38 145.52
CA VAL A 34 -24.34 -6.78 145.05
C VAL A 34 -24.20 -5.33 145.52
N LYS A 35 -25.15 -4.83 146.31
CA LYS A 35 -25.20 -3.44 146.79
C LYS A 35 -24.09 -3.08 147.79
N GLU A 36 -23.42 -4.08 148.37
CA GLU A 36 -22.24 -3.88 149.20
C GLU A 36 -21.10 -3.25 148.38
N VAL A 37 -20.45 -2.20 148.91
CA VAL A 37 -19.27 -1.56 148.29
C VAL A 37 -18.03 -1.83 149.15
N PRO A 38 -17.27 -2.92 148.89
CA PRO A 38 -16.04 -3.21 149.61
C PRO A 38 -14.92 -2.22 149.29
N ASP A 39 -14.01 -1.98 150.25
CA ASP A 39 -12.87 -1.08 150.08
C ASP A 39 -11.80 -1.64 149.11
N LEU A 40 -11.56 -0.90 148.02
CA LEU A 40 -10.61 -1.21 146.94
C LEU A 40 -9.14 -1.12 147.36
N SER A 41 -8.83 -0.40 148.44
CA SER A 41 -7.46 -0.25 148.93
C SER A 41 -6.89 -1.58 149.46
N THR A 42 -7.77 -2.47 149.94
CA THR A 42 -7.39 -3.76 150.52
C THR A 42 -7.48 -4.91 149.52
N ALA A 43 -6.57 -5.89 149.63
CA ALA A 43 -6.63 -7.11 148.82
C ALA A 43 -7.91 -7.92 149.07
N LYS A 44 -8.43 -7.89 150.31
CA LYS A 44 -9.68 -8.56 150.70
C LYS A 44 -10.91 -7.92 150.06
N GLY A 45 -10.98 -6.59 149.98
CA GLY A 45 -12.09 -5.89 149.32
C GLY A 45 -12.11 -6.12 147.81
N ARG A 46 -10.94 -6.09 147.14
CA ARG A 46 -10.84 -6.46 145.72
C ARG A 46 -11.28 -7.91 145.45
N ALA A 47 -10.89 -8.86 146.31
CA ALA A 47 -11.33 -10.26 146.20
C ALA A 47 -12.85 -10.43 146.43
N ARG A 48 -13.44 -9.65 147.34
CA ARG A 48 -14.89 -9.65 147.58
C ARG A 48 -15.66 -9.13 146.36
N ILE A 49 -15.19 -8.06 145.71
CA ILE A 49 -15.79 -7.54 144.47
C ILE A 49 -15.73 -8.60 143.34
N ALA A 50 -14.59 -9.28 143.18
CA ALA A 50 -14.47 -10.38 142.21
C ALA A 50 -15.46 -11.52 142.51
N SER A 51 -15.66 -11.85 143.80
CA SER A 51 -16.66 -12.85 144.22
C SER A 51 -18.09 -12.41 143.93
N LEU A 52 -18.45 -11.14 144.16
CA LEU A 52 -19.78 -10.61 143.86
C LEU A 52 -20.04 -10.60 142.34
N ALA A 53 -19.06 -10.22 141.53
CA ALA A 53 -19.17 -10.30 140.06
C ALA A 53 -19.32 -11.74 139.55
N ALA A 54 -18.60 -12.69 140.15
CA ALA A 54 -18.76 -14.11 139.85
C ALA A 54 -20.15 -14.63 140.23
N GLN A 55 -20.72 -14.14 141.33
CA GLN A 55 -22.09 -14.47 141.74
C GLN A 55 -23.13 -13.99 140.73
N VAL A 56 -23.03 -12.74 140.23
CA VAL A 56 -23.90 -12.23 139.15
C VAL A 56 -23.82 -13.11 137.91
N SER A 57 -22.60 -13.52 137.53
CA SER A 57 -22.39 -14.36 136.35
C SER A 57 -23.00 -15.77 136.49
N ARG A 58 -22.93 -16.35 137.70
CA ARG A 58 -23.58 -17.62 138.01
C ARG A 58 -25.10 -17.49 137.98
N SER A 59 -25.66 -16.46 138.60
CA SER A 59 -27.11 -16.20 138.58
C SER A 59 -27.64 -15.94 137.16
N LYS A 60 -26.91 -15.20 136.32
CA LYS A 60 -27.23 -15.05 134.89
C LYS A 60 -27.34 -16.40 134.19
N THR A 61 -26.33 -17.25 134.36
CA THR A 61 -26.27 -18.56 133.70
C THR A 61 -27.40 -19.49 134.16
N ALA A 62 -27.73 -19.43 135.46
CA ALA A 62 -28.82 -20.21 136.06
C ALA A 62 -30.20 -19.83 135.51
N VAL A 63 -30.41 -18.57 135.09
CA VAL A 63 -31.66 -18.11 134.47
C VAL A 63 -31.65 -18.26 132.95
N GLU A 64 -30.53 -18.04 132.27
CA GLU A 64 -30.46 -18.09 130.81
C GLU A 64 -30.59 -19.52 130.24
N LYS A 65 -29.95 -20.50 130.89
CA LYS A 65 -29.91 -21.88 130.39
C LYS A 65 -31.31 -22.54 130.38
N PRO A 66 -32.12 -22.51 131.46
CA PRO A 66 -33.47 -23.07 131.43
C PRO A 66 -34.40 -22.32 130.46
N GLY A 67 -34.21 -21.00 130.28
CA GLY A 67 -34.98 -20.21 129.32
C GLY A 67 -34.72 -20.62 127.87
N ARG A 68 -33.45 -20.90 127.51
CA ARG A 68 -33.10 -21.43 126.19
C ARG A 68 -33.66 -22.83 125.95
N ASP A 69 -33.64 -23.67 126.99
CA ASP A 69 -34.22 -25.02 126.93
C ASP A 69 -35.74 -24.95 126.74
N TYR A 70 -36.44 -24.06 127.46
CA TYR A 70 -37.87 -23.80 127.29
C TYR A 70 -38.22 -23.31 125.88
N LEU A 71 -37.47 -22.33 125.35
CA LEU A 71 -37.66 -21.86 123.96
C LEU A 71 -37.47 -22.98 122.92
N ARG A 72 -36.54 -23.90 123.15
CA ARG A 72 -36.34 -25.07 122.29
C ARG A 72 -37.55 -26.00 122.35
N HIS A 73 -38.09 -26.27 123.54
CA HIS A 73 -39.29 -27.09 123.70
C HIS A 73 -40.53 -26.47 123.04
N LEU A 74 -40.71 -25.15 123.17
CA LEU A 74 -41.79 -24.42 122.49
C LEU A 74 -41.69 -24.53 120.97
N LYS A 75 -40.49 -24.35 120.40
CA LYS A 75 -40.28 -24.50 118.96
C LYS A 75 -40.49 -25.94 118.50
N GLU A 76 -40.08 -26.93 119.29
CA GLU A 76 -40.31 -28.34 118.99
C GLU A 76 -41.80 -28.68 118.92
N ALA A 77 -42.62 -28.09 119.80
CA ALA A 77 -44.06 -28.30 119.80
C ALA A 77 -44.76 -27.74 118.54
N VAL A 78 -44.18 -26.71 117.91
CA VAL A 78 -44.76 -26.06 116.71
C VAL A 78 -44.35 -26.78 115.41
N LYS A 79 -43.21 -27.49 115.38
CA LYS A 79 -42.72 -28.20 114.19
C LYS A 79 -43.71 -29.17 113.54
N PRO A 80 -44.48 -30.00 114.29
CA PRO A 80 -45.48 -30.88 113.68
C PRO A 80 -46.58 -30.09 112.96
N ALA A 81 -47.01 -28.97 113.52
CA ALA A 81 -48.02 -28.10 112.90
C ALA A 81 -47.48 -27.44 111.63
N GLU A 82 -46.23 -26.96 111.65
CA GLU A 82 -45.56 -26.42 110.44
C GLU A 82 -45.40 -27.49 109.35
N ALA A 83 -45.04 -28.72 109.73
CA ALA A 83 -44.88 -29.83 108.79
C ALA A 83 -46.22 -30.22 108.14
N GLU A 84 -47.29 -30.33 108.93
CA GLU A 84 -48.64 -30.61 108.40
C GLU A 84 -49.16 -29.48 107.52
N LEU A 85 -48.93 -28.21 107.89
CA LEU A 85 -49.28 -27.06 107.04
C LEU A 85 -48.53 -27.12 105.70
N ARG A 86 -47.23 -27.42 105.72
CA ARG A 86 -46.44 -27.56 104.50
C ARG A 86 -46.97 -28.70 103.62
N ARG A 87 -47.27 -29.85 104.23
CA ARG A 87 -47.87 -31.00 103.53
C ARG A 87 -49.21 -30.62 102.90
N PHE A 88 -50.07 -29.90 103.62
CA PHE A 88 -51.37 -29.45 103.12
C PHE A 88 -51.23 -28.50 101.93
N VAL A 89 -50.32 -27.53 102.02
CA VAL A 89 -50.06 -26.59 100.91
C VAL A 89 -49.55 -27.33 99.68
N SER A 90 -48.55 -28.21 99.84
CA SER A 90 -48.03 -29.01 98.72
C SER A 90 -49.10 -29.90 98.10
N ALA A 91 -49.93 -30.56 98.90
CA ALA A 91 -51.04 -31.38 98.38
C ALA A 91 -52.10 -30.53 97.63
N CYS A 92 -52.37 -29.30 98.10
CA CYS A 92 -53.26 -28.38 97.39
C CYS A 92 -52.67 -27.91 96.06
N ASP A 93 -51.37 -27.63 96.00
CA ASP A 93 -50.68 -27.25 94.77
C ASP A 93 -50.67 -28.39 93.74
N GLU A 94 -50.36 -29.62 94.18
CA GLU A 94 -50.44 -30.82 93.34
C GLU A 94 -51.85 -31.02 92.77
N MET A 95 -52.88 -30.90 93.61
CA MET A 95 -54.28 -31.02 93.17
C MET A 95 -54.67 -29.92 92.18
N ARG A 96 -54.21 -28.68 92.38
CA ARG A 96 -54.43 -27.59 91.42
C ARG A 96 -53.79 -27.93 90.07
N ASP A 97 -52.57 -28.43 90.07
CA ASP A 97 -51.82 -28.71 88.85
C ASP A 97 -52.44 -29.90 88.10
N GLU A 98 -52.93 -30.93 88.82
CA GLU A 98 -53.71 -32.02 88.23
C GLU A 98 -55.03 -31.55 87.61
N VAL A 99 -55.77 -30.68 88.30
CA VAL A 99 -57.02 -30.10 87.77
C VAL A 99 -56.75 -29.23 86.54
N ARG A 100 -55.61 -28.52 86.52
CA ARG A 100 -55.23 -27.69 85.38
C ARG A 100 -54.66 -28.49 84.21
N ARG A 101 -54.09 -29.68 84.46
CA ARG A 101 -53.36 -30.48 83.46
C ARG A 101 -54.12 -30.70 82.14
N PRO A 102 -55.43 -31.07 82.14
CA PRO A 102 -56.18 -31.27 80.90
C PRO A 102 -56.30 -29.99 80.07
N LEU A 103 -56.41 -28.83 80.72
CA LEU A 103 -56.46 -27.54 80.01
C LEU A 103 -55.09 -27.23 79.39
N THR A 104 -54.00 -27.43 80.13
CA THR A 104 -52.65 -27.20 79.62
C THR A 104 -52.31 -28.13 78.44
N GLU A 105 -52.71 -29.40 78.53
CA GLU A 105 -52.56 -30.38 77.44
C GLU A 105 -53.39 -29.97 76.20
N TRP A 106 -54.62 -29.50 76.40
CA TRP A 106 -55.47 -29.02 75.31
C TRP A 106 -54.91 -27.74 74.65
N GLU A 107 -54.44 -26.77 75.43
CA GLU A 107 -53.80 -25.53 74.92
C GLU A 107 -52.58 -25.88 74.05
N ALA A 108 -51.72 -26.79 74.51
CA ALA A 108 -50.56 -27.25 73.75
C ALA A 108 -50.96 -27.98 72.45
N GLU A 109 -52.01 -28.80 72.49
CA GLU A 109 -52.52 -29.47 71.29
C GLU A 109 -53.11 -28.45 70.30
N GLN A 110 -53.83 -27.43 70.77
CA GLN A 110 -54.34 -26.36 69.91
C GLN A 110 -53.21 -25.57 69.24
N GLU A 111 -52.11 -25.30 69.94
CA GLU A 111 -50.94 -24.69 69.34
C GLU A 111 -50.31 -25.59 68.27
N ARG A 112 -50.23 -26.90 68.52
CA ARG A 112 -49.73 -27.87 67.53
C ARG A 112 -50.60 -27.92 66.29
N ILE A 113 -51.93 -27.99 66.46
CA ILE A 113 -52.89 -28.00 65.35
C ILE A 113 -52.75 -26.71 64.54
N LYS A 114 -52.70 -25.54 65.17
CA LYS A 114 -52.50 -24.26 64.46
C LYS A 114 -51.17 -24.22 63.70
N ALA A 115 -50.10 -24.75 64.28
CA ALA A 115 -48.81 -24.82 63.61
C ALA A 115 -48.86 -25.77 62.40
N GLU A 116 -49.52 -26.91 62.51
CA GLU A 116 -49.72 -27.86 61.42
C GLU A 116 -50.61 -27.29 60.32
N GLU A 117 -51.72 -26.63 60.66
CA GLU A 117 -52.59 -25.93 59.72
C GLU A 117 -51.83 -24.82 58.98
N ALA A 118 -50.99 -24.06 59.68
CA ALA A 118 -50.14 -23.04 59.05
C ALA A 118 -49.14 -23.68 58.06
N MET A 119 -48.53 -24.80 58.42
CA MET A 119 -47.62 -25.53 57.52
C MET A 119 -48.37 -26.12 56.31
N ASN A 120 -49.55 -26.69 56.51
CA ASN A 120 -50.39 -27.22 55.44
C ASN A 120 -50.87 -26.12 54.50
N ALA A 121 -51.22 -24.93 55.02
CA ALA A 121 -51.58 -23.78 54.21
C ALA A 121 -50.40 -23.28 53.35
N LEU A 122 -49.19 -23.23 53.92
CA LEU A 122 -47.98 -22.92 53.17
C LEU A 122 -47.68 -23.98 52.11
N HIS A 123 -47.86 -25.26 52.43
CA HIS A 123 -47.64 -26.34 51.49
C HIS A 123 -48.64 -26.31 50.33
N ALA A 124 -49.92 -26.07 50.60
CA ALA A 124 -50.95 -25.92 49.57
C ALA A 124 -50.63 -24.75 48.62
N LYS A 125 -50.22 -23.60 49.18
CA LYS A 125 -49.80 -22.44 48.37
C LYS A 125 -48.56 -22.74 47.53
N ALA A 126 -47.61 -23.51 48.06
CA ALA A 126 -46.42 -23.92 47.31
C ALA A 126 -46.77 -24.85 46.13
N LEU A 127 -47.72 -25.78 46.33
CA LEU A 127 -48.22 -26.64 45.25
C LEU A 127 -48.90 -25.83 44.16
N GLU A 128 -49.79 -24.89 44.50
CA GLU A 128 -50.46 -24.01 43.53
C GLU A 128 -49.45 -23.20 42.70
N MET A 129 -48.42 -22.64 43.35
CA MET A 129 -47.37 -21.89 42.67
C MET A 129 -46.54 -22.77 41.73
N ASN A 130 -46.26 -24.02 42.12
CA ASN A 130 -45.58 -24.98 41.23
C ASN A 130 -46.44 -25.36 40.03
N GLU A 131 -47.74 -25.62 40.23
CA GLU A 131 -48.66 -25.92 39.13
C GLU A 131 -48.80 -24.75 38.15
N GLU A 132 -48.77 -23.51 38.64
CA GLU A 132 -48.75 -22.33 37.78
C GLU A 132 -47.44 -22.22 37.00
N PHE A 133 -46.30 -22.44 37.67
CA PHE A 133 -44.99 -22.43 37.03
C PHE A 133 -44.88 -23.49 35.93
N ASP A 134 -45.34 -24.71 36.20
CA ASP A 134 -45.33 -25.79 35.21
C ASP A 134 -46.24 -25.49 34.01
N ARG A 135 -47.41 -24.88 34.24
CA ARG A 135 -48.29 -24.39 33.16
C ARG A 135 -47.62 -23.31 32.31
N GLN A 136 -46.99 -22.31 32.94
CA GLN A 136 -46.28 -21.26 32.22
C GLN A 136 -45.13 -21.83 31.38
N ARG A 137 -44.38 -22.78 31.95
CA ARG A 137 -43.28 -23.45 31.26
C ARG A 137 -43.76 -24.27 30.07
N ALA A 138 -44.88 -25.00 30.21
CA ALA A 138 -45.48 -25.74 29.10
C ALA A 138 -45.91 -24.80 27.97
N ALA A 139 -46.58 -23.69 28.29
CA ALA A 139 -46.98 -22.68 27.31
C ALA A 139 -45.77 -22.03 26.60
N GLN A 140 -44.68 -21.78 27.34
CA GLN A 140 -43.45 -21.25 26.75
C GLN A 140 -42.80 -22.25 25.80
N ILE A 141 -42.75 -23.54 26.16
CA ILE A 141 -42.20 -24.59 25.29
C ILE A 141 -42.99 -24.68 23.98
N GLU A 142 -44.32 -24.59 24.04
CA GLU A 142 -45.18 -24.59 22.85
C GLU A 142 -44.91 -23.36 21.95
N ALA A 143 -44.84 -22.16 22.54
CA ALA A 143 -44.54 -20.94 21.80
C ALA A 143 -43.12 -20.95 21.18
N ASP A 144 -42.13 -21.44 21.90
CA ASP A 144 -40.75 -21.59 21.41
C ASP A 144 -40.69 -22.63 20.29
N HIS A 145 -41.47 -23.71 20.38
CA HIS A 145 -41.56 -24.72 19.33
C HIS A 145 -42.19 -24.17 18.05
N GLU A 146 -43.30 -23.43 18.15
CA GLU A 146 -43.91 -22.75 17.01
C GLU A 146 -42.95 -21.76 16.35
N MET A 147 -42.22 -20.97 17.17
CA MET A 147 -41.21 -20.05 16.66
C MET A 147 -40.09 -20.78 15.93
N ALA A 148 -39.61 -21.90 16.48
CA ALA A 148 -38.57 -22.71 15.85
C ALA A 148 -39.02 -23.27 14.49
N LEU A 149 -40.28 -23.71 14.36
CA LEU A 149 -40.84 -24.17 13.09
C LEU A 149 -40.89 -23.03 12.05
N LEU A 150 -41.33 -21.83 12.45
CA LEU A 150 -41.35 -20.66 11.57
C LEU A 150 -39.95 -20.24 11.12
N MET A 151 -38.97 -20.30 12.01
CA MET A 151 -37.57 -20.00 11.70
C MET A 151 -36.97 -21.02 10.73
N ASN A 152 -37.27 -22.30 10.91
CA ASN A 152 -36.86 -23.34 9.97
C ASN A 152 -37.48 -23.11 8.59
N ASP A 153 -38.78 -22.82 8.51
CA ASP A 153 -39.43 -22.51 7.22
C ASP A 153 -38.83 -21.27 6.54
N ALA A 154 -38.48 -20.23 7.33
CA ALA A 154 -37.78 -19.06 6.80
C ALA A 154 -36.40 -19.42 6.26
N PHE A 155 -35.64 -20.25 6.97
CA PHE A 155 -34.33 -20.73 6.53
C PHE A 155 -34.44 -21.55 5.24
N ASP A 156 -35.39 -22.50 5.17
CA ASP A 156 -35.65 -23.31 3.97
C ASP A 156 -36.02 -22.42 2.76
N ARG A 157 -36.80 -21.35 2.99
CA ARG A 157 -37.13 -20.36 1.96
C ARG A 157 -35.90 -19.58 1.50
N GLU A 158 -35.04 -19.15 2.41
CA GLU A 158 -33.79 -18.48 2.06
C GLU A 158 -32.84 -19.39 1.29
N GLU A 159 -32.71 -20.66 1.68
CA GLU A 159 -31.89 -21.63 0.94
C GLU A 159 -32.42 -21.86 -0.46
N LYS A 160 -33.74 -22.02 -0.63
CA LYS A 160 -34.37 -22.09 -1.95
C LYS A 160 -34.12 -20.83 -2.77
N ALA A 161 -34.29 -19.65 -2.17
CA ALA A 161 -34.03 -18.39 -2.87
C ALA A 161 -32.57 -18.25 -3.31
N LYS A 162 -31.61 -18.65 -2.47
CA LYS A 162 -30.18 -18.68 -2.81
C LYS A 162 -29.88 -19.69 -3.93
N ALA A 163 -30.50 -20.87 -3.89
CA ALA A 163 -30.37 -21.88 -4.94
C ALA A 163 -30.92 -21.36 -6.28
N GLU A 164 -32.09 -20.73 -6.28
CA GLU A 164 -32.68 -20.09 -7.46
C GLU A 164 -31.80 -18.95 -7.99
N GLU A 165 -31.22 -18.13 -7.11
CA GLU A 165 -30.31 -17.05 -7.51
C GLU A 165 -29.04 -17.60 -8.16
N LEU A 166 -28.44 -18.64 -7.56
CA LEU A 166 -27.29 -19.34 -8.14
C LEU A 166 -27.62 -19.95 -9.50
N GLU A 167 -28.81 -20.55 -9.66
CA GLU A 167 -29.26 -21.07 -10.95
C GLU A 167 -29.43 -19.96 -11.98
N ARG A 168 -30.04 -18.83 -11.61
CA ARG A 168 -30.15 -17.65 -12.49
C ARG A 168 -28.78 -17.11 -12.90
N GLN A 169 -27.82 -17.04 -11.97
CA GLN A 169 -26.46 -16.63 -12.27
C GLN A 169 -25.77 -17.61 -13.24
N ARG A 170 -25.99 -18.92 -13.08
CA ARG A 170 -25.47 -19.93 -14.03
C ARG A 170 -26.07 -19.77 -15.42
N ILE A 171 -27.39 -19.59 -15.52
CA ILE A 171 -28.07 -19.38 -16.80
C ILE A 171 -27.55 -18.08 -17.46
N ALA A 172 -27.48 -16.97 -16.71
CA ALA A 172 -26.97 -15.70 -17.22
C ALA A 172 -25.51 -15.81 -17.69
N HIS A 173 -24.66 -16.53 -16.95
CA HIS A 173 -23.27 -16.78 -17.37
C HIS A 173 -23.19 -17.65 -18.63
N GLU A 174 -24.02 -18.68 -18.74
CA GLU A 174 -24.09 -19.52 -19.94
C GLU A 174 -24.59 -18.72 -21.16
N GLU A 175 -25.59 -17.86 -20.99
CA GLU A 175 -26.08 -16.97 -22.05
C GLU A 175 -25.01 -15.95 -22.46
N GLU A 176 -24.28 -15.38 -21.51
CA GLU A 176 -23.18 -14.45 -21.80
C GLU A 176 -22.04 -15.17 -22.54
N LEU A 177 -21.70 -16.39 -22.14
CA LEU A 177 -20.71 -17.21 -22.85
C LEU A 177 -21.17 -17.52 -24.29
N LYS A 178 -22.46 -17.83 -24.49
CA LYS A 178 -23.03 -18.01 -25.84
C LYS A 178 -22.98 -16.72 -26.67
N ARG A 179 -23.23 -15.56 -26.06
CA ARG A 179 -23.11 -14.25 -26.73
C ARG A 179 -21.67 -13.96 -27.12
N GLN A 180 -20.72 -14.18 -26.21
CA GLN A 180 -19.30 -13.98 -26.49
C GLN A 180 -18.81 -14.93 -27.57
N ALA A 181 -19.22 -16.20 -27.56
CA ALA A 181 -18.91 -17.13 -28.63
C ALA A 181 -19.52 -16.70 -29.98
N ALA A 182 -20.76 -16.21 -29.99
CA ALA A 182 -21.40 -15.69 -31.21
C ALA A 182 -20.72 -14.40 -31.71
N GLU A 183 -20.29 -13.52 -30.81
CA GLU A 183 -19.56 -12.30 -31.15
C GLU A 183 -18.15 -12.60 -31.65
N GLN A 184 -17.42 -13.53 -31.02
CA GLN A 184 -16.14 -14.02 -31.50
C GLN A 184 -16.28 -14.64 -32.90
N ALA A 185 -17.29 -15.47 -33.12
CA ALA A 185 -17.57 -16.03 -34.45
C ALA A 185 -17.86 -14.93 -35.50
N LYS A 186 -18.57 -13.87 -35.13
CA LYS A 186 -18.78 -12.70 -36.00
C LYS A 186 -17.50 -11.94 -36.28
N ARG A 187 -16.70 -11.63 -35.25
CA ARG A 187 -15.41 -10.94 -35.39
C ARG A 187 -14.45 -11.75 -36.25
N GLU A 188 -14.34 -13.05 -36.05
CA GLU A 188 -13.53 -13.93 -36.89
C GLU A 188 -14.03 -13.96 -38.35
N ALA A 189 -15.34 -13.93 -38.57
CA ALA A 189 -15.91 -13.83 -39.93
C ALA A 189 -15.63 -12.47 -40.58
N GLU A 190 -15.74 -11.37 -39.83
CA GLU A 190 -15.41 -10.03 -40.29
C GLU A 190 -13.91 -9.86 -40.58
N GLU A 191 -13.04 -10.40 -39.73
CA GLU A 191 -11.59 -10.41 -39.94
C GLU A 191 -11.20 -11.23 -41.18
N LYS A 192 -11.83 -12.40 -41.39
CA LYS A 192 -11.65 -13.20 -42.61
C LYS A 192 -12.11 -12.44 -43.85
N ALA A 193 -13.28 -11.80 -43.81
CA ALA A 193 -13.78 -10.99 -44.91
C ALA A 193 -12.88 -9.76 -45.19
N ALA A 194 -12.37 -9.10 -44.14
CA ALA A 194 -11.43 -8.00 -44.28
C ALA A 194 -10.07 -8.45 -44.84
N ALA A 195 -9.57 -9.61 -44.44
CA ALA A 195 -8.35 -10.22 -44.98
C ALA A 195 -8.51 -10.61 -46.45
N GLU A 196 -9.66 -11.16 -46.84
CA GLU A 196 -9.98 -11.44 -48.24
C GLU A 196 -10.07 -10.17 -49.09
N LEU A 197 -10.71 -9.11 -48.57
CA LEU A 197 -10.77 -7.82 -49.24
C LEU A 197 -9.38 -7.17 -49.37
N ALA A 198 -8.55 -7.26 -48.34
CA ALA A 198 -7.17 -6.77 -48.37
C ALA A 198 -6.31 -7.57 -49.38
N ALA A 199 -6.49 -8.89 -49.45
CA ALA A 199 -5.84 -9.74 -50.43
C ALA A 199 -6.31 -9.42 -51.86
N ALA A 200 -7.60 -9.14 -52.06
CA ALA A 200 -8.14 -8.71 -53.34
C ALA A 200 -7.56 -7.35 -53.76
N LYS A 201 -7.53 -6.35 -52.86
CA LYS A 201 -6.91 -5.04 -53.11
C LYS A 201 -5.42 -5.15 -53.45
N LYS A 202 -4.70 -6.06 -52.79
CA LYS A 202 -3.28 -6.30 -53.10
C LYS A 202 -3.10 -6.90 -54.50
N ARG A 203 -3.94 -7.86 -54.91
CA ARG A 203 -3.93 -8.40 -56.28
C ARG A 203 -4.26 -7.35 -57.33
N GLU A 204 -5.20 -6.46 -57.05
CA GLU A 204 -5.52 -5.34 -57.95
C GLU A 204 -4.36 -4.34 -58.04
N ALA A 205 -3.73 -3.99 -56.92
CA ALA A 205 -2.56 -3.12 -56.90
C ALA A 205 -1.37 -3.74 -57.65
N ASP A 206 -1.11 -5.04 -57.47
CA ASP A 206 -0.05 -5.76 -58.17
C ASP A 206 -0.34 -5.83 -59.69
N ALA A 207 -1.61 -6.00 -60.10
CA ALA A 207 -2.01 -5.98 -61.51
C ALA A 207 -1.88 -4.59 -62.15
N ILE A 208 -2.15 -3.51 -61.40
CA ILE A 208 -1.95 -2.13 -61.86
C ILE A 208 -0.45 -1.83 -61.99
N ALA A 209 0.37 -2.27 -61.02
CA ALA A 209 1.81 -2.11 -61.07
C ALA A 209 2.45 -2.84 -62.26
N ALA A 210 1.99 -4.06 -62.57
CA ALA A 210 2.44 -4.80 -63.75
C ALA A 210 2.10 -4.06 -65.06
N LYS A 211 0.84 -3.58 -65.20
CA LYS A 211 0.44 -2.79 -66.39
C LYS A 211 1.23 -1.49 -66.54
N ALA A 212 1.56 -0.82 -65.43
CA ALA A 212 2.37 0.39 -65.46
C ALA A 212 3.83 0.11 -65.88
N GLN A 213 4.39 -1.05 -65.50
CA GLN A 213 5.71 -1.47 -65.96
C GLN A 213 5.70 -1.81 -67.46
N ASP A 214 4.66 -2.49 -67.95
CA ASP A 214 4.51 -2.79 -69.38
C ASP A 214 4.36 -1.52 -70.23
N GLU A 215 3.60 -0.52 -69.75
CA GLU A 215 3.46 0.77 -70.45
C GLU A 215 4.77 1.56 -70.49
N LEU A 216 5.56 1.52 -69.40
CA LEU A 216 6.87 2.15 -69.34
C LEU A 216 7.85 1.51 -70.34
N LEU A 217 7.85 0.18 -70.42
CA LEU A 217 8.68 -0.57 -71.38
C LEU A 217 8.27 -0.27 -72.83
N ALA A 218 6.97 -0.15 -73.11
CA ALA A 218 6.47 0.22 -74.43
C ALA A 218 6.89 1.63 -74.85
N LYS A 219 6.82 2.61 -73.94
CA LYS A 219 7.31 3.99 -74.17
C LYS A 219 8.82 4.02 -74.45
N GLN A 220 9.61 3.28 -73.68
CA GLN A 220 11.06 3.18 -73.91
C GLN A 220 11.41 2.51 -75.24
N ALA A 221 10.62 1.54 -75.71
CA ALA A 221 10.80 0.94 -77.03
C ALA A 221 10.46 1.92 -78.16
N GLN A 222 9.43 2.75 -77.98
CA GLN A 222 9.03 3.76 -78.95
C GLN A 222 10.08 4.88 -79.09
N GLU A 223 10.67 5.34 -77.98
CA GLU A 223 11.74 6.35 -78.01
C GLU A 223 13.01 5.84 -78.72
N ARG A 224 13.38 4.57 -78.54
CA ARG A 224 14.51 3.97 -79.27
C ARG A 224 14.25 3.89 -80.77
N ALA A 225 13.05 3.48 -81.17
CA ALA A 225 12.66 3.43 -82.58
C ALA A 225 12.68 4.82 -83.24
N GLU A 226 12.32 5.89 -82.51
CA GLU A 226 12.37 7.25 -83.03
C GLU A 226 13.80 7.79 -83.17
N GLN A 227 14.71 7.41 -82.26
CA GLN A 227 16.14 7.74 -82.37
C GLN A 227 16.81 7.02 -83.54
N GLU A 228 16.55 5.73 -83.74
CA GLU A 228 17.07 4.96 -84.88
C GLU A 228 16.60 5.52 -86.23
N ALA A 229 15.35 6.00 -86.32
CA ALA A 229 14.83 6.64 -87.52
C ALA A 229 15.54 7.98 -87.84
N LYS A 230 15.90 8.76 -86.82
CA LYS A 230 16.63 10.04 -86.98
C LYS A 230 18.08 9.79 -87.43
N ASP A 231 18.74 8.78 -86.88
CA ASP A 231 20.11 8.41 -87.27
C ASP A 231 20.19 7.83 -88.70
N ALA A 232 19.15 7.12 -89.15
CA ALA A 232 19.04 6.64 -90.52
C ALA A 232 18.84 7.78 -91.54
N ALA A 233 18.07 8.82 -91.18
CA ALA A 233 17.86 9.99 -92.03
C ALA A 233 19.14 10.84 -92.20
N ALA A 234 19.95 10.98 -91.14
CA ALA A 234 21.20 11.72 -91.20
C ALA A 234 22.27 11.05 -92.11
N LYS A 235 22.32 9.72 -92.13
CA LYS A 235 23.22 8.97 -93.04
C LYS A 235 22.83 9.12 -94.52
N ALA A 236 21.53 9.16 -94.83
CA ALA A 236 21.05 9.32 -96.21
C ALA A 236 21.32 10.73 -96.78
N GLU A 237 21.38 11.78 -95.95
CA GLU A 237 21.71 13.13 -96.40
C GLU A 237 23.21 13.32 -96.66
N ALA A 238 24.07 12.61 -95.92
CA ALA A 238 25.52 12.61 -96.10
C ALA A 238 25.96 11.94 -97.41
N GLU A 239 25.31 10.83 -97.81
CA GLU A 239 25.60 10.15 -99.08
C GLU A 239 25.20 10.98 -100.31
N LYS A 240 24.14 11.80 -100.22
CA LYS A 240 23.74 12.69 -101.34
C LYS A 240 24.70 13.85 -101.57
N LYS A 241 25.36 14.38 -100.52
CA LYS A 241 26.36 15.45 -100.67
C LYS A 241 27.69 14.93 -101.25
N ALA A 242 28.07 13.68 -100.93
CA ALA A 242 29.27 13.05 -101.49
C ALA A 242 29.17 12.74 -103.01
N ALA A 243 27.97 12.51 -103.54
CA ALA A 243 27.77 12.26 -104.97
C ALA A 243 27.94 13.51 -105.85
N ILE A 244 27.60 14.70 -105.32
CA ILE A 244 27.63 15.97 -106.08
C ILE A 244 29.07 16.52 -106.19
N GLU A 245 29.92 16.33 -105.17
CA GLU A 245 31.35 16.71 -105.23
C GLU A 245 32.19 15.78 -106.12
N ALA A 246 31.78 14.52 -106.29
CA ALA A 246 32.48 13.56 -107.15
C ALA A 246 32.30 13.81 -108.65
N GLU A 247 31.22 14.48 -109.06
CA GLU A 247 30.93 14.81 -110.47
C GLU A 247 31.65 16.09 -110.92
N GLN A 248 31.80 17.08 -110.04
CA GLN A 248 32.56 18.31 -110.32
C GLN A 248 34.07 18.06 -110.41
N ARG A 249 34.62 17.10 -109.66
CA ARG A 249 36.05 16.71 -109.77
C ARG A 249 36.41 16.09 -111.12
N LYS A 250 35.51 15.32 -111.74
CA LYS A 250 35.76 14.65 -113.03
C LYS A 250 35.77 15.61 -114.22
N ALA A 251 35.01 16.71 -114.15
CA ALA A 251 35.01 17.75 -115.18
C ALA A 251 36.29 18.63 -115.12
N GLN A 252 36.89 18.81 -113.94
CA GLN A 252 38.14 19.56 -113.77
C GLN A 252 39.38 18.74 -114.21
N GLU A 253 39.39 17.42 -114.01
CA GLU A 253 40.52 16.54 -114.33
C GLU A 253 40.73 16.32 -115.85
N GLU A 254 39.67 16.43 -116.66
CA GLU A 254 39.78 16.24 -118.11
C GLU A 254 40.35 17.47 -118.85
N ALA A 255 40.10 18.68 -118.34
CA ALA A 255 40.69 19.92 -118.84
C ALA A 255 42.19 20.05 -118.52
N ASP A 256 42.62 19.51 -117.37
CA ASP A 256 44.03 19.51 -116.94
C ASP A 256 44.89 18.46 -117.66
N ARG A 257 44.29 17.37 -118.16
CA ARG A 257 45.00 16.32 -118.92
C ARG A 257 45.48 16.80 -120.29
N ILE A 258 44.73 17.69 -120.95
CA ILE A 258 45.08 18.27 -122.26
C ILE A 258 46.20 19.32 -122.15
N LYS A 259 46.30 20.05 -121.03
CA LYS A 259 47.40 21.01 -120.80
C LYS A 259 48.72 20.35 -120.42
N ARG A 260 48.70 19.28 -119.62
CA ARG A 260 49.93 18.59 -119.17
C ARG A 260 50.63 17.76 -120.25
N GLU A 261 49.91 17.33 -121.31
CA GLU A 261 50.52 16.59 -122.43
C GLU A 261 51.28 17.52 -123.41
N ALA A 262 50.90 18.80 -123.50
CA ALA A 262 51.59 19.81 -124.31
C ALA A 262 52.83 20.40 -123.60
N GLU A 263 52.77 20.60 -122.28
CA GLU A 263 53.86 21.20 -121.50
C GLU A 263 55.03 20.21 -121.24
N ALA A 264 54.78 18.89 -121.26
CA ALA A 264 55.81 17.88 -121.03
C ALA A 264 56.77 17.63 -122.22
N LYS A 265 56.41 18.04 -123.47
CA LYS A 265 57.30 17.93 -124.65
C LYS A 265 58.16 19.16 -124.89
N GLU A 266 57.74 20.34 -124.46
CA GLU A 266 58.50 21.60 -124.58
C GLU A 266 59.57 21.75 -123.48
N ALA A 267 59.28 21.29 -122.25
CA ALA A 267 60.22 21.35 -121.13
C ALA A 267 61.49 20.48 -121.31
N ALA A 268 61.42 19.42 -122.14
CA ALA A 268 62.55 18.53 -122.41
C ALA A 268 63.55 19.10 -123.44
N ARG A 269 63.16 20.07 -124.28
CA ARG A 269 64.07 20.75 -125.22
C ARG A 269 64.75 21.98 -124.61
N LEU A 270 64.04 22.69 -123.73
CA LEU A 270 64.52 23.91 -123.07
C LEU A 270 65.64 23.67 -122.03
N ALA A 271 65.88 22.41 -121.62
CA ALA A 271 66.97 22.06 -120.72
C ALA A 271 68.34 21.94 -121.43
N GLU A 272 68.37 21.64 -122.74
CA GLU A 272 69.63 21.51 -123.51
C GLU A 272 70.06 22.86 -124.10
N GLU A 273 69.10 23.71 -124.50
CA GLU A 273 69.38 25.01 -125.14
C GLU A 273 69.91 26.07 -124.14
N LYS A 274 69.60 25.90 -122.85
CA LYS A 274 70.12 26.75 -121.75
C LYS A 274 71.60 26.53 -121.41
N ARG A 275 72.30 25.55 -121.99
CA ARG A 275 73.73 25.34 -121.73
C ARG A 275 74.67 26.05 -122.73
N ILE A 276 74.14 26.59 -123.84
CA ILE A 276 74.93 27.21 -124.92
C ILE A 276 74.76 28.75 -124.95
N ALA A 277 73.64 29.30 -124.49
CA ALA A 277 73.38 30.74 -124.53
C ALA A 277 74.15 31.55 -123.49
N ASP A 278 74.46 30.96 -122.33
CA ASP A 278 75.12 31.66 -121.21
C ASP A 278 76.62 31.99 -121.48
N GLU A 279 77.22 31.52 -122.58
CA GLU A 279 78.60 31.83 -122.98
C GLU A 279 78.70 33.05 -123.94
N ALA A 280 77.58 33.53 -124.51
CA ALA A 280 77.59 34.65 -125.46
C ALA A 280 77.39 36.04 -124.80
N ALA A 281 76.77 36.09 -123.62
CA ALA A 281 76.43 37.33 -122.92
C ALA A 281 77.65 38.10 -122.35
N ALA A 282 78.82 37.47 -122.22
CA ALA A 282 80.04 38.12 -121.72
C ALA A 282 80.83 38.91 -122.80
N ARG A 283 80.55 38.73 -124.10
CA ARG A 283 81.35 39.33 -125.20
C ARG A 283 80.78 40.62 -125.82
N ALA A 284 79.50 40.94 -125.64
CA ALA A 284 78.90 42.11 -126.28
C ALA A 284 79.08 43.43 -125.50
N ALA A 285 79.16 43.35 -124.16
CA ALA A 285 79.32 44.52 -123.29
C ALA A 285 80.66 45.28 -123.48
N ASP A 286 81.66 44.68 -124.12
CA ASP A 286 82.98 45.29 -124.37
C ASP A 286 83.02 46.12 -125.68
N ILE A 287 82.05 45.95 -126.59
CA ILE A 287 82.07 46.57 -127.93
C ILE A 287 81.40 47.95 -127.93
N GLU A 288 80.31 48.14 -127.19
CA GLU A 288 79.61 49.44 -127.14
C GLU A 288 80.43 50.53 -126.44
N HIS A 289 81.20 50.18 -125.42
CA HIS A 289 82.00 51.15 -124.68
C HIS A 289 83.17 51.72 -125.51
N ARG A 290 83.82 50.90 -126.35
CA ARG A 290 84.95 51.35 -127.21
C ARG A 290 84.53 52.18 -128.42
N ARG A 291 83.28 52.04 -128.88
CA ARG A 291 82.79 52.75 -130.07
C ARG A 291 82.42 54.20 -129.75
N ALA A 292 81.80 54.44 -128.60
CA ALA A 292 81.40 55.77 -128.14
C ALA A 292 82.61 56.70 -127.94
N ILE A 293 83.70 56.18 -127.37
CA ILE A 293 84.89 56.97 -127.06
C ILE A 293 85.64 57.40 -128.34
N ASN A 294 85.78 56.50 -129.32
CA ASN A 294 86.49 56.81 -130.57
C ASN A 294 85.70 57.80 -131.46
N ALA A 295 84.37 57.76 -131.43
CA ALA A 295 83.54 58.69 -132.21
C ALA A 295 83.65 60.14 -131.70
N ALA A 296 83.63 60.33 -130.37
CA ALA A 296 83.79 61.66 -129.77
C ALA A 296 85.17 62.27 -130.08
N ALA A 297 86.22 61.44 -130.13
CA ALA A 297 87.59 61.90 -130.40
C ALA A 297 87.81 62.33 -131.87
N VAL A 298 87.13 61.71 -132.84
CA VAL A 298 87.17 62.15 -134.25
C VAL A 298 86.50 63.51 -134.42
N GLN A 299 85.39 63.75 -133.74
CA GLN A 299 84.63 64.99 -133.88
C GLN A 299 85.40 66.22 -133.37
N ALA A 300 86.13 66.07 -132.25
CA ALA A 300 86.96 67.14 -131.71
C ALA A 300 88.13 67.57 -132.62
N LEU A 301 88.62 66.65 -133.48
CA LEU A 301 89.67 66.96 -134.46
C LEU A 301 89.14 67.68 -135.70
N ILE A 302 87.89 67.40 -136.08
CA ILE A 302 87.23 68.09 -137.20
C ILE A 302 86.99 69.57 -136.86
N ASP A 303 86.58 69.87 -135.63
CA ASP A 303 86.32 71.24 -135.18
C ASP A 303 87.57 72.13 -135.13
N GLN A 304 88.76 71.53 -135.10
CA GLN A 304 90.04 72.23 -135.18
C GLN A 304 90.56 72.38 -136.63
N GLY A 305 89.73 72.07 -137.63
CA GLY A 305 90.00 72.34 -139.05
C GLY A 305 90.69 71.20 -139.81
N ILE A 306 90.71 69.98 -139.26
CA ILE A 306 91.31 68.81 -139.93
C ILE A 306 90.22 68.02 -140.68
N PRO A 307 90.37 67.75 -141.99
CA PRO A 307 89.42 66.97 -142.78
C PRO A 307 89.19 65.55 -142.21
N ASP A 308 87.95 65.06 -142.33
CA ASP A 308 87.44 63.80 -141.74
C ASP A 308 88.35 62.58 -141.98
N ASP A 309 88.94 62.46 -143.16
CA ASP A 309 89.87 61.37 -143.50
C ASP A 309 91.17 61.42 -142.68
N TRP A 310 91.72 62.62 -142.44
CA TRP A 310 92.94 62.82 -141.67
C TRP A 310 92.67 62.71 -140.16
N ALA A 311 91.50 63.17 -139.70
CA ALA A 311 91.09 63.02 -138.30
C ALA A 311 90.97 61.54 -137.88
N LYS A 312 90.33 60.71 -138.72
CA LYS A 312 90.25 59.26 -138.51
C LYS A 312 91.63 58.60 -138.48
N ALA A 313 92.53 59.00 -139.37
CA ALA A 313 93.89 58.47 -139.40
C ALA A 313 94.68 58.80 -138.11
N CYS A 314 94.54 60.02 -137.58
CA CYS A 314 95.18 60.43 -136.31
C CYS A 314 94.70 59.62 -135.11
N ILE A 315 93.38 59.41 -134.95
CA ILE A 315 92.83 58.58 -133.86
C ILE A 315 93.27 57.12 -134.00
N VAL A 316 93.31 56.58 -135.23
CA VAL A 316 93.80 55.22 -135.48
C VAL A 316 95.30 55.08 -135.12
N ALA A 317 96.12 56.11 -135.37
CA ALA A 317 97.52 56.09 -134.96
C ALA A 317 97.69 56.16 -133.42
N ILE A 318 96.87 56.99 -132.75
CA ILE A 318 96.87 57.20 -131.28
C ILE A 318 96.36 55.96 -130.54
N ALA A 319 95.23 55.37 -130.96
CA ALA A 319 94.66 54.16 -130.36
C ALA A 319 95.58 52.94 -130.49
N ARG A 320 96.49 52.95 -131.46
CA ARG A 320 97.55 51.93 -131.65
C ARG A 320 98.84 52.25 -130.89
N GLY A 321 98.89 53.33 -130.10
CA GLY A 321 100.05 53.72 -129.31
C GLY A 321 101.28 54.13 -130.14
N LYS A 322 101.12 54.51 -131.42
CA LYS A 322 102.24 54.86 -132.31
C LYS A 322 102.74 56.30 -132.17
N VAL A 323 102.00 57.16 -131.47
CA VAL A 323 102.39 58.54 -131.19
C VAL A 323 102.89 58.60 -129.75
N PRO A 324 104.21 58.69 -129.52
CA PRO A 324 104.72 58.88 -128.17
C PRO A 324 104.29 60.26 -127.63
N SER A 325 103.87 60.30 -126.36
CA SER A 325 103.47 61.52 -125.64
C SER A 325 102.23 62.25 -126.19
N THR A 326 101.06 61.58 -126.17
CA THR A 326 99.74 62.15 -126.52
C THR A 326 99.16 63.14 -125.50
N THR A 327 99.98 63.60 -124.54
CA THR A 327 99.59 64.61 -123.57
C THR A 327 100.79 65.53 -123.37
N ILE A 328 100.76 66.69 -124.02
CA ILE A 328 101.75 67.76 -123.86
C ILE A 328 100.95 69.01 -123.49
N ASN A 329 101.17 69.46 -122.27
CA ASN A 329 100.54 70.64 -121.69
C ASN A 329 101.50 71.83 -121.77
N TYR A 330 100.94 73.00 -122.01
CA TYR A 330 101.55 74.31 -121.84
C TYR A 330 100.52 75.27 -121.24
#